data_AF-A0A936DQ89-F1
#
_entry.id   AF-A0A936DQ89-F1
#
_cell.length_a   1.000
_cell.length_b   1.000
_cell.length_c   1.000
_cell.angle_alpha   90.00
_cell.angle_beta   90.00
_cell.angle_gamma   90.00
#
_symmetry.space_group_name_H-M   'P 1'
#
loop_
_entity.id
_entity.type
_entity.pdbx_description
1 polymer ?
#
loop_
_entity_poly.entity_id
_entity_poly.type
_entity_poly.pdbx_seq_one_letter_code
_entity_poly.pdbx_strand_id
1 'polypeptide(L)'
;MNTKLLALGIALAALLCACDFQKQADARFGDQHFKTAISLIELHRVRTGTYPSTLADLKFTGEWDQIALSSVEYKRLESGYELNVVRGWVAQPDLKYPAEFWMGLGLKKSNLLPEP
;
A
#
# COMPACT_ATOMS: atom_id res chain seq x y z
N MET A 1 -33.95 4.19 -32.03
CA MET A 1 -33.25 3.96 -30.75
C MET A 1 -33.54 5.15 -29.83
N ASN A 2 -34.11 4.93 -28.66
CA ASN A 2 -34.54 6.01 -27.76
C ASN A 2 -33.30 6.64 -27.09
N THR A 3 -33.05 7.93 -27.33
CA THR A 3 -31.87 8.66 -26.81
C THR A 3 -31.76 8.60 -25.29
N LYS A 4 -32.89 8.49 -24.57
CA LYS A 4 -32.89 8.28 -23.11
C LYS A 4 -32.39 6.88 -22.71
N LEU A 5 -32.76 5.84 -23.46
CA LEU A 5 -32.28 4.47 -23.24
C LEU A 5 -30.80 4.34 -23.60
N LEU A 6 -30.34 5.04 -24.64
CA LEU A 6 -28.93 5.09 -25.01
C LEU A 6 -28.08 5.81 -23.93
N ALA A 7 -28.54 6.97 -23.44
CA ALA A 7 -27.86 7.71 -22.39
C ALA A 7 -27.80 6.92 -21.07
N LEU A 8 -28.88 6.23 -20.71
CA LEU A 8 -28.89 5.35 -19.53
C LEU A 8 -27.92 4.17 -19.70
N GLY A 9 -27.84 3.58 -20.90
CA GLY A 9 -26.87 2.53 -21.22
C GLY A 9 -25.42 3.00 -21.11
N ILE A 10 -25.11 4.21 -21.61
CA ILE A 10 -23.76 4.80 -21.51
C ILE A 10 -23.41 5.12 -20.05
N ALA A 11 -24.33 5.71 -19.28
CA ALA A 11 -24.10 6.01 -17.87
C ALA A 11 -23.85 4.76 -17.03
N LEU A 12 -24.62 3.69 -17.28
CA LEU A 12 -24.44 2.40 -16.60
C LEU A 12 -23.09 1.76 -16.98
N ALA A 13 -22.70 1.79 -18.26
CA ALA A 13 -21.40 1.28 -18.70
C ALA A 13 -20.24 2.08 -18.09
N ALA A 14 -20.34 3.41 -18.01
CA ALA A 14 -19.31 4.26 -17.38
C ALA A 14 -19.15 3.96 -15.88
N LEU A 15 -20.24 3.73 -15.17
CA LEU A 15 -20.22 3.34 -13.75
C LEU A 15 -19.56 1.97 -13.54
N LEU A 16 -19.84 0.99 -14.41
CA LEU A 16 -19.22 -0.33 -14.34
C LEU A 16 -17.71 -0.27 -14.58
N CYS A 17 -17.25 0.49 -15.59
CA CYS A 17 -15.83 0.68 -15.87
C CYS A 17 -15.08 1.42 -14.76
N ALA A 18 -15.75 2.33 -14.04
CA ALA A 18 -15.13 3.11 -12.97
C ALA A 18 -14.72 2.22 -11.77
N CYS A 19 -15.52 1.21 -11.42
CA CYS A 19 -15.18 0.29 -10.33
C CYS A 19 -13.95 -0.56 -10.63
N ASP A 20 -13.81 -1.07 -11.86
CA ASP A 20 -12.65 -1.87 -12.25
C ASP A 20 -11.40 -1.01 -12.34
N PHE A 21 -11.52 0.23 -12.84
CA PHE A 21 -10.43 1.19 -12.83
C PHE A 21 -9.97 1.50 -11.41
N GLN A 22 -10.91 1.75 -10.49
CA GLN A 22 -10.59 2.03 -9.10
C GLN A 22 -9.84 0.87 -8.46
N LYS A 23 -10.33 -0.37 -8.58
CA LYS A 23 -9.65 -1.55 -8.03
C LYS A 23 -8.23 -1.71 -8.57
N GLN A 24 -8.04 -1.49 -9.87
CA GLN A 24 -6.71 -1.55 -10.49
C GLN A 24 -5.79 -0.45 -9.98
N ALA A 25 -6.31 0.78 -9.82
CA ALA A 25 -5.56 1.87 -9.25
C ALA A 25 -5.18 1.58 -7.79
N ASP A 26 -6.14 1.12 -6.97
CA ASP A 26 -5.91 0.73 -5.58
C ASP A 26 -4.80 -0.33 -5.47
N ALA A 27 -4.85 -1.37 -6.31
CA ALA A 27 -3.82 -2.40 -6.34
C ALA A 27 -2.44 -1.84 -6.71
N ARG A 28 -2.35 -1.01 -7.75
CA ARG A 28 -1.07 -0.45 -8.24
C ARG A 28 -0.44 0.53 -7.25
N PHE A 29 -1.23 1.48 -6.76
CA PHE A 29 -0.74 2.46 -5.78
C PHE A 29 -0.42 1.79 -4.44
N GLY A 30 -1.27 0.88 -3.98
CA GLY A 30 -1.03 0.13 -2.76
C GLY A 30 0.25 -0.70 -2.81
N ASP A 31 0.47 -1.43 -3.91
CA ASP A 31 1.70 -2.22 -4.13
C ASP A 31 2.96 -1.33 -4.12
N GLN A 32 2.92 -0.24 -4.90
CA GLN A 32 4.04 0.70 -4.98
C GLN A 32 4.34 1.34 -3.63
N HIS A 33 3.32 1.86 -2.95
CA HIS A 33 3.50 2.55 -1.69
C HIS A 33 3.95 1.62 -0.55
N PHE A 34 3.43 0.39 -0.50
CA PHE A 34 3.84 -0.60 0.48
C PHE A 34 5.33 -0.94 0.33
N LYS A 35 5.79 -1.20 -0.89
CA LYS A 35 7.20 -1.48 -1.18
C LYS A 35 8.10 -0.27 -0.90
N THR A 36 7.65 0.94 -1.22
CA THR A 36 8.36 2.18 -0.87
C THR A 36 8.50 2.30 0.65
N ALA A 37 7.42 2.11 1.41
CA ALA A 37 7.45 2.18 2.87
C ALA A 37 8.42 1.15 3.48
N ILE A 38 8.36 -0.12 3.03
CA ILE A 38 9.33 -1.15 3.43
C ILE A 38 10.76 -0.68 3.14
N SER A 39 11.02 -0.22 1.92
CA SER A 39 12.37 0.19 1.51
C SER A 39 12.93 1.32 2.38
N LEU A 40 12.11 2.30 2.73
CA LEU A 40 12.51 3.42 3.60
C LEU A 40 12.77 2.96 5.05
N ILE A 41 11.92 2.08 5.58
CA ILE A 41 12.06 1.51 6.94
C ILE A 41 13.34 0.67 7.03
N GLU A 42 13.57 -0.21 6.06
CA GLU A 42 14.75 -1.07 6.01
C GLU A 42 16.03 -0.26 5.79
N LEU A 43 16.00 0.75 4.92
CA LEU A 43 17.13 1.66 4.74
C LEU A 43 17.46 2.41 6.03
N HIS A 44 16.45 2.89 6.76
CA HIS A 44 16.67 3.49 8.09
C HIS A 44 17.38 2.50 9.01
N ARG A 45 16.92 1.24 9.09
CA ARG A 45 17.52 0.19 9.91
C ARG A 45 18.98 -0.09 9.55
N VAL A 46 19.30 -0.12 8.27
CA VAL A 46 20.68 -0.29 7.78
C VAL A 46 21.56 0.88 8.25
N ARG A 47 21.06 2.11 8.21
CA ARG A 47 21.83 3.31 8.55
C ARG A 47 22.00 3.53 10.06
N THR A 48 20.99 3.21 10.87
CA THR A 48 20.96 3.58 12.30
C THR A 48 21.16 2.41 13.24
N GLY A 49 21.13 1.17 12.74
CA GLY A 49 21.21 -0.02 13.57
C GLY A 49 19.88 -0.42 14.24
N THR A 50 18.81 0.38 14.12
CA THR A 50 17.50 0.09 14.73
C THR A 50 16.34 0.48 13.79
N TYR A 51 15.17 -0.15 13.92
CA TYR A 51 13.97 0.30 13.20
C TYR A 51 13.48 1.64 13.77
N PRO A 52 12.89 2.53 12.95
CA PRO A 52 12.39 3.82 13.42
C PRO A 52 11.33 3.64 14.50
N SER A 53 11.24 4.54 15.48
CA SER A 53 10.18 4.46 16.49
C SER A 53 8.83 4.85 15.89
N THR A 54 8.84 5.81 14.97
CA THR A 54 7.68 6.24 14.16
C THR A 54 8.11 6.53 12.72
N LEU A 55 7.18 6.57 11.76
CA LEU A 55 7.53 6.94 10.37
C LEU A 55 8.11 8.36 10.24
N ALA A 56 7.87 9.24 11.21
CA ALA A 56 8.46 10.58 11.23
C ALA A 56 9.97 10.58 11.51
N ASP A 57 10.53 9.47 12.01
CA ASP A 57 11.98 9.32 12.23
C ASP A 57 12.74 8.99 10.94
N LEU A 58 12.04 8.71 9.83
CA LEU A 58 12.64 8.46 8.53
C LEU A 58 13.34 9.74 8.03
N LYS A 59 14.58 9.59 7.56
CA LYS A 59 15.41 10.68 7.05
C LYS A 59 15.64 10.50 5.56
N PHE A 60 15.92 11.61 4.87
CA PHE A 60 16.20 11.64 3.43
C PHE A 60 15.00 11.23 2.55
N THR A 61 13.78 11.50 3.04
CA THR A 61 12.53 11.28 2.30
C THR A 61 12.20 12.49 1.42
N GLY A 62 11.65 12.24 0.24
CA GLY A 62 11.03 13.24 -0.62
C GLY A 62 9.53 13.42 -0.35
N GLU A 63 8.90 14.37 -1.05
CA GLU A 63 7.46 14.62 -0.94
C GLU A 63 6.62 13.42 -1.38
N TRP A 64 7.05 12.72 -2.42
CA TRP A 64 6.38 11.50 -2.91
C TRP A 64 6.43 10.35 -1.91
N ASP A 65 7.47 10.28 -1.08
CA ASP A 65 7.55 9.29 -0.01
C ASP A 65 6.47 9.56 1.04
N GLN A 66 6.15 10.82 1.33
CA GLN A 66 5.09 11.16 2.28
C GLN A 66 3.72 10.65 1.82
N ILE A 67 3.46 10.68 0.51
CA ILE A 67 2.24 10.10 -0.06
C ILE A 67 2.21 8.59 0.19
N ALA A 68 3.32 7.90 -0.09
CA ALA A 68 3.42 6.46 0.16
C ALA A 68 3.28 6.11 1.65
N LEU A 69 3.98 6.82 2.53
CA LEU A 69 3.94 6.62 3.98
C LEU A 69 2.56 6.88 4.57
N SER A 70 1.79 7.80 3.97
CA SER A 70 0.41 8.06 4.39
C SER A 70 -0.58 6.95 4.02
N SER A 71 -0.14 5.93 3.27
CA SER A 71 -0.98 4.81 2.84
C SER A 71 -0.84 3.55 3.70
N VAL A 72 0.03 3.62 4.71
CA VAL A 72 0.37 2.51 5.60
C VAL A 72 0.24 2.91 7.06
N GLU A 73 -0.02 1.91 7.90
CA GLU A 73 0.08 2.01 9.36
C GLU A 73 1.30 1.23 9.83
N TYR A 74 2.15 1.89 10.61
CA TYR A 74 3.40 1.35 11.10
C TYR A 74 3.41 1.26 12.62
N LYS A 75 3.93 0.15 13.13
CA LYS A 75 4.21 -0.01 14.56
C LYS A 75 5.53 -0.73 14.75
N ARG A 76 6.46 -0.10 15.49
CA ARG A 76 7.69 -0.77 15.91
C ARG A 76 7.37 -1.90 16.89
N LEU A 77 8.05 -3.03 16.73
CA LEU A 77 8.01 -4.18 17.63
C LEU A 77 9.41 -4.40 18.24
N GLU A 78 9.51 -5.32 19.19
CA GLU A 78 10.77 -5.66 19.85
C GLU A 78 11.82 -6.20 18.87
N SER A 79 11.41 -7.13 17.99
CA SER A 79 12.30 -7.84 17.05
C SER A 79 12.11 -7.43 15.58
N GLY A 80 11.39 -6.35 15.32
CA GLY A 80 10.99 -5.97 13.96
C GLY A 80 9.94 -4.87 13.93
N TYR A 81 9.04 -4.96 12.97
CA TYR A 81 7.92 -4.03 12.87
C TYR A 81 6.66 -4.68 12.28
N GLU A 82 5.53 -4.03 12.53
CA GLU A 82 4.26 -4.28 11.87
C GLU A 82 4.02 -3.19 10.83
N LEU A 83 3.54 -3.58 9.65
CA LEU A 83 3.21 -2.67 8.57
C LEU A 83 1.95 -3.13 7.85
N ASN A 84 0.88 -2.34 7.97
CA ASN A 84 -0.41 -2.63 7.34
C ASN A 84 -0.66 -1.64 6.20
N VAL A 85 -1.21 -2.11 5.08
CA VAL A 85 -1.69 -1.21 4.02
C VAL A 85 -3.13 -0.81 4.35
N VAL A 86 -3.38 0.48 4.54
CA VAL A 86 -4.72 0.99 4.85
C VAL A 86 -5.43 1.57 3.64
N ARG A 87 -4.68 1.96 2.59
CA ARG A 87 -5.25 2.42 1.33
C ARG A 87 -4.28 2.22 0.16
N GLY A 88 -4.84 2.03 -1.04
CA GLY A 88 -4.15 2.12 -2.30
C GLY A 88 -4.25 3.54 -2.84
N TRP A 89 -5.18 3.75 -3.77
CA TRP A 89 -5.53 5.09 -4.27
C TRP A 89 -6.58 5.74 -3.37
N VAL A 90 -7.67 5.01 -3.11
CA VAL A 90 -8.81 5.45 -2.29
C VAL A 90 -9.28 4.37 -1.31
N ALA A 91 -9.17 3.09 -1.64
CA ALA A 91 -9.62 1.98 -0.79
C ALA A 91 -8.46 1.04 -0.43
N GLN A 92 -8.66 0.21 0.60
CA GLN A 92 -7.69 -0.82 0.94
C GLN A 92 -7.60 -1.86 -0.19
N PRO A 93 -6.41 -2.14 -0.73
CA PRO A 93 -6.23 -3.11 -1.79
C PRO A 93 -6.18 -4.54 -1.25
N ASP A 94 -6.60 -5.51 -2.07
CA ASP A 94 -6.32 -6.93 -1.86
C ASP A 94 -5.01 -7.27 -2.58
N LEU A 95 -3.91 -7.33 -1.83
CA LEU A 95 -2.58 -7.61 -2.35
C LEU A 95 -2.08 -8.96 -1.82
N LYS A 96 -1.39 -9.69 -2.69
CA LYS A 96 -0.79 -10.98 -2.35
C LYS A 96 0.64 -11.01 -2.84
N TYR A 97 1.54 -11.41 -1.96
CA TYR A 97 2.95 -11.56 -2.25
C TYR A 97 3.38 -13.02 -2.09
N PRO A 98 4.31 -13.50 -2.92
CA PRO A 98 4.84 -14.85 -2.78
C PRO A 98 5.73 -14.94 -1.53
N ALA A 99 5.97 -16.16 -1.02
CA ALA A 99 6.64 -16.36 0.27
C ALA A 99 8.04 -15.72 0.33
N GLU A 100 8.77 -15.76 -0.78
CA GLU A 100 10.11 -15.20 -0.94
C GLU A 100 10.15 -13.67 -0.78
N PHE A 101 9.04 -12.97 -1.04
CA PHE A 101 8.98 -11.51 -0.87
C PHE A 101 9.21 -11.11 0.59
N TRP A 102 8.78 -11.95 1.53
CA TRP A 102 8.87 -11.67 2.97
C TRP A 102 10.24 -12.01 3.58
N MET A 103 11.09 -12.74 2.84
CA MET A 103 12.37 -13.19 3.34
C MET A 103 13.36 -12.03 3.46
N GLY A 104 14.08 -11.98 4.59
CA GLY A 104 15.10 -10.97 4.85
C GLY A 104 14.58 -9.62 5.37
N LEU A 105 13.27 -9.45 5.50
CA LEU A 105 12.66 -8.24 6.07
C LEU A 105 12.58 -8.31 7.60
N GLY A 106 12.54 -7.12 8.21
CA GLY A 106 12.18 -6.89 9.61
C GLY A 106 10.68 -6.99 9.90
N LEU A 107 9.86 -7.06 8.86
CA LEU A 107 8.41 -7.13 8.96
C LEU A 107 7.98 -8.44 9.63
N LYS A 108 7.25 -8.34 10.76
CA LYS A 108 6.74 -9.48 11.52
C LYS A 108 5.23 -9.64 11.45
N LYS A 109 4.51 -8.56 11.14
CA LYS A 109 3.05 -8.54 11.06
C LYS A 109 2.62 -7.60 9.93
N SER A 110 1.57 -8.01 9.23
CA SER A 110 0.93 -7.22 8.18
C SER A 110 -0.44 -7.83 7.88
N ASN A 111 -1.40 -6.99 7.53
CA ASN A 111 -2.68 -7.41 6.93
C ASN A 111 -2.52 -8.06 5.54
N LEU A 112 -1.31 -8.11 4.99
CA LEU A 112 -0.96 -8.79 3.74
C LEU A 112 -0.11 -10.05 3.94
N LEU A 113 0.35 -10.32 5.17
CA LEU A 113 1.03 -11.58 5.45
C LEU A 113 0.02 -12.73 5.32
N PRO A 114 0.41 -13.87 4.72
CA PRO A 114 -0.43 -15.06 4.73
C PRO A 114 -0.71 -15.48 6.17
N GLU A 115 -1.94 -15.92 6.44
CA GLU A 115 -2.25 -16.62 7.70
C GLU A 115 -1.34 -17.85 7.83
N PRO A 116 -0.83 -18.16 9.04
CA PRO A 116 0.07 -19.29 9.28
C PRO A 116 -0.57 -20.66 9.00
#